data_AF-A0A3B0WCM9-F1
#
_entry.id   AF-A0A3B0WCM9-F1
#
_cell.length_a   1.000
_cell.length_b   1.000
_cell.length_c   1.000
_cell.angle_alpha   90.00
_cell.angle_beta   90.00
_cell.angle_gamma   90.00
#
_symmetry.space_group_name_H-M   'P 1'
#
loop_
_entity.id
_entity.type
_entity.pdbx_description
1 polymer ?
#
loop_
_entity_poly.entity_id
_entity_poly.type
_entity_poly.pdbx_seq_one_letter_code
_entity_poly.pdbx_strand_id
1 'polypeptide(L)' 'MDTLATIKTTHVMTTEINLIISLADGRVLFVPLDWYPRLKHGTLAERDN' A
#
# COMPACT_ATOMS: atom_id res chain seq x y z
N MET A 1 24.82 7.46 15.19
CA MET A 1 23.37 7.24 15.41
C MET A 1 22.76 7.27 14.02
N ASP A 2 22.56 6.10 13.42
CA ASP A 2 22.06 6.00 12.04
C ASP A 2 20.62 6.51 12.00
N THR A 3 20.43 7.68 11.38
CA THR A 3 19.11 8.19 11.01
C THR A 3 18.53 7.26 9.97
N LEU A 4 17.47 6.53 10.30
CA LEU A 4 16.74 5.69 9.35
C LEU A 4 16.41 6.54 8.11
N ALA A 5 16.98 6.17 6.97
CA ALA A 5 16.68 6.84 5.72
C ALA A 5 15.17 6.71 5.43
N THR A 6 14.52 7.84 5.12
CA THR A 6 13.10 7.83 4.78
C THR A 6 12.92 7.16 3.43
N ILE A 7 12.23 6.03 3.42
CA ILE A 7 11.89 5.33 2.17
C ILE A 7 10.60 5.92 1.61
N LYS A 8 10.64 6.24 0.31
CA LYS A 8 9.49 6.78 -0.42
C LYS A 8 8.74 5.67 -1.13
N THR A 9 7.42 5.84 -1.21
CA THR A 9 6.56 5.03 -2.07
C THR A 9 6.61 5.54 -3.50
N THR A 10 6.67 4.62 -4.46
CA THR A 10 6.65 4.94 -5.90
C THR A 10 5.34 4.54 -6.56
N HIS A 11 4.66 3.53 -6.04
CA HIS A 11 3.38 3.07 -6.58
C HIS A 11 2.52 2.41 -5.49
N VAL A 12 1.20 2.56 -5.63
CA VAL A 12 0.20 1.96 -4.73
C VAL A 12 -0.92 1.39 -5.59
N MET A 13 -1.30 0.14 -5.32
CA MET A 13 -2.46 -0.49 -5.95
C MET A 13 -3.19 -1.38 -4.95
N THR A 14 -4.45 -1.69 -5.21
CA THR A 14 -5.23 -2.65 -4.42
C THR A 14 -5.63 -3.86 -5.25
N THR A 15 -5.69 -5.02 -4.63
CA THR A 15 -6.35 -6.22 -5.17
C THR A 15 -7.64 -6.48 -4.38
N GLU A 16 -8.26 -7.64 -4.57
CA GLU A 16 -9.42 -8.01 -3.74
C GLU A 16 -9.07 -8.17 -2.26
N ILE A 17 -7.82 -8.54 -1.95
CA ILE A 17 -7.41 -8.93 -0.58
C ILE A 17 -6.18 -8.20 -0.04
N ASN A 18 -5.38 -7.55 -0.89
CA ASN A 18 -4.14 -6.87 -0.47
C ASN A 18 -4.08 -5.42 -0.95
N LEU A 19 -3.44 -4.57 -0.15
CA LEU A 19 -2.85 -3.31 -0.58
C LEU A 19 -1.37 -3.60 -0.90
N ILE A 20 -0.96 -3.26 -2.12
CA ILE A 20 0.38 -3.49 -2.63
C ILE A 20 1.09 -2.15 -2.77
N ILE A 21 2.27 -2.03 -2.19
CA ILE A 21 3.05 -0.79 -2.16
C ILE A 21 4.46 -1.07 -2.70
N SER A 22 4.83 -0.38 -3.77
CA SER A 22 6.20 -0.40 -4.30
C SER A 22 7.01 0.73 -3.67
N LEU A 23 8.20 0.40 -3.16
CA LEU A 23 9.12 1.35 -2.53
C LEU A 23 10.24 1.73 -3.50
N ALA A 24 10.77 2.94 -3.32
CA ALA A 24 11.85 3.48 -4.16
C ALA A 24 13.17 2.69 -4.09
N ASP A 25 13.33 1.84 -3.06
CA ASP A 25 14.50 0.98 -2.89
C ASP A 25 14.32 -0.43 -3.50
N GLY A 26 13.27 -0.64 -4.28
CA GLY A 26 13.00 -1.88 -5.00
C GLY A 26 12.25 -2.94 -4.20
N ARG A 27 11.92 -2.67 -2.93
CA ARG A 27 11.06 -3.57 -2.14
C ARG A 27 9.59 -3.40 -2.51
N VAL A 28 8.83 -4.47 -2.28
CA VAL A 28 7.37 -4.48 -2.43
C VAL A 28 6.74 -4.98 -1.14
N LEU A 29 5.79 -4.21 -0.61
CA LEU A 29 5.02 -4.59 0.57
C LEU A 29 3.65 -5.11 0.14
N PHE A 30 3.23 -6.21 0.74
CA PHE A 30 1.90 -6.78 0.63
C PHE A 30 1.28 -6.74 2.01
N VAL A 31 0.21 -5.95 2.19
CA VAL A 31 -0.51 -5.88 3.45
C VAL A 31 -1.98 -6.25 3.23
N PRO A 32 -2.61 -7.02 4.13
CA PRO A 32 -4.03 -7.37 4.00
C PRO A 32 -4.93 -6.13 4.00
N LEU A 33 -5.91 -6.09 3.09
CA LEU A 33 -6.95 -5.05 3.06
C LEU A 33 -7.80 -5.06 4.33
N ASP A 34 -7.87 -6.19 5.02
CA ASP A 34 -8.58 -6.35 6.30
C ASP A 34 -8.09 -5.40 7.39
N TRP A 35 -6.86 -4.90 7.29
CA TRP A 35 -6.32 -3.92 8.22
C TRP A 35 -6.82 -2.50 7.96
N TYR A 36 -7.43 -2.25 6.80
CA TYR A 36 -7.92 -0.95 6.37
C TYR A 36 -9.42 -1.04 6.04
N PRO A 37 -10.30 -1.04 7.06
CA PRO A 37 -11.74 -1.26 6.87
C PRO A 37 -12.38 -0.36 5.80
N ARG A 38 -11.96 0.91 5.73
CA ARG A 38 -12.43 1.85 4.71
C ARG A 38 -12.11 1.38 3.28
N LEU A 39 -10.89 0.90 3.05
CA LEU A 39 -10.51 0.36 1.73
C LEU A 39 -11.20 -0.98 1.48
N LYS A 40 -11.28 -1.87 2.48
CA LYS A 40 -11.96 -3.17 2.37
C LYS A 40 -13.41 -3.03 1.91
N HIS A 41 -14.15 -2.05 2.43
CA HIS A 41 -15.56 -1.88 2.11
C HIS A 41 -15.82 -0.93 0.93
N GLY A 42 -14.79 -0.27 0.39
CA GLY A 42 -14.92 0.57 -0.80
C GLY A 42 -15.09 -0.25 -2.08
N THR A 43 -15.88 0.28 -3.01
CA THR A 43 -15.97 -0.17 -4.40
C THR A 43 -14.63 -0.01 -5.13
N LEU A 44 -14.47 -0.67 -6.28
CA LEU A 44 -13.24 -0.54 -7.10
C LEU A 44 -12.92 0.92 -7.45
N ALA A 45 -13.94 1.71 -7.82
CA ALA A 45 -13.77 3.12 -8.12
C ALA A 45 -13.37 3.95 -6.90
N GLU A 46 -13.88 3.63 -5.71
CA GLU A 46 -13.51 4.32 -4.47
C GLU A 46 -12.09 3.99 -4.00
N ARG A 47 -11.53 2.85 -4.43
CA ARG A 47 -10.16 2.43 -4.12
C ARG A 47 -9.10 3.03 -5.05
N ASP A 48 -9.50 3.60 -6.18
CA ASP A 48 -8.62 4.08 -7.26
C ASP A 48 -8.38 5.59 -7.23
N ASN A 49 -8.17 6.14 -6.03
CA ASN A 49 -8.12 7.59 -5.76
C ASN A 49 -6.77 7.98 -5.13
#